data_AF-A0AAV4IVD6-F1
#
_entry.id   AF-A0AAV4IVD6-F1
#
_cell.length_a   1.000
_cell.length_b   1.000
_cell.length_c   1.000
_cell.angle_alpha   90.00
_cell.angle_beta   90.00
_cell.angle_gamma   90.00
#
_symmetry.space_group_name_H-M   'P 1'
#
loop_
_entity.id
_entity.type
_entity.pdbx_description
1 polymer ?
#
loop_
_entity_poly.entity_id
_entity_poly.type
_entity_poly.pdbx_seq_one_letter_code
_entity_poly.pdbx_strand_id
1 'polypeptide(L)'
;SAKEFKVQNAGKTCALLSLEGSLQLTATQNEKQIATESLQFSKATLIAGSTCTLIKLNMTSSAEVWFQFDAVQKDFKVTPVSKFVPESVFGKDVNDTEPLDLKAAALEQFPQTGYFKCNSASKLNFIPESETVDYNYTVTATVTNFEIQSADGDAFLKTGSVTVELPVSKDYLKASEGYYICNAKLDKSKDGVTLSSKDFKYRAFDKDSKGFDGNGEFPALFCSGVNVV
;
A
#
# COMPACT_ATOMS: atom_id res chain seq x y z
N SER A 1 9.10 -11.69 -5.50
CA SER A 1 8.12 -11.16 -6.46
C SER A 1 6.78 -11.06 -5.77
N ALA A 2 6.05 -9.97 -6.01
CA ALA A 2 4.73 -9.76 -5.40
C ALA A 2 3.74 -10.89 -5.75
N LYS A 3 2.91 -11.25 -4.77
CA LYS A 3 1.84 -12.23 -4.94
C LYS A 3 0.55 -11.49 -5.25
N GLU A 4 -0.15 -11.93 -6.30
CA GLU A 4 -1.46 -11.42 -6.68
C GLU A 4 -2.60 -12.20 -6.00
N PHE A 5 -3.58 -11.47 -5.48
CA PHE A 5 -4.84 -11.96 -4.95
C PHE A 5 -5.97 -11.31 -5.76
N LYS A 6 -6.90 -12.13 -6.25
CA LYS A 6 -7.98 -11.69 -7.15
C LYS A 6 -9.32 -12.11 -6.57
N VAL A 7 -10.18 -11.13 -6.31
CA VAL A 7 -11.57 -11.38 -5.94
C VAL A 7 -12.41 -11.33 -7.21
N GLN A 8 -13.28 -12.33 -7.37
CA GLN A 8 -14.15 -12.45 -8.53
C GLN A 8 -15.62 -12.31 -8.14
N ASN A 9 -16.39 -11.62 -8.98
CA ASN A 9 -17.85 -11.55 -8.91
C ASN A 9 -18.42 -11.93 -10.28
N ALA A 10 -19.33 -12.90 -10.31
CA ALA A 10 -19.91 -13.45 -11.54
C ALA A 10 -18.87 -13.84 -12.61
N GLY A 11 -17.74 -14.42 -12.18
CA GLY A 11 -16.65 -14.86 -13.07
C GLY A 11 -15.72 -13.75 -13.59
N LYS A 12 -15.99 -12.49 -13.24
CA LYS A 12 -15.13 -11.34 -13.57
C LYS A 12 -14.31 -10.93 -12.36
N THR A 13 -13.07 -10.47 -12.57
CA THR A 13 -12.32 -9.90 -11.44
C THR A 13 -13.03 -8.61 -11.03
N CYS A 14 -13.06 -8.29 -9.74
CA CYS A 14 -13.65 -7.03 -9.24
C CYS A 14 -12.86 -6.39 -8.09
N ALA A 15 -11.92 -7.13 -7.47
CA ALA A 15 -10.85 -6.50 -6.69
C ALA A 15 -9.52 -7.24 -6.91
N LEU A 16 -8.43 -6.48 -6.85
CA LEU A 16 -7.07 -6.99 -7.01
C LEU A 16 -6.19 -6.41 -5.91
N LEU A 17 -5.35 -7.28 -5.35
CA LEU A 17 -4.28 -6.92 -4.44
C LEU A 17 -3.00 -7.62 -4.89
N SER A 18 -1.93 -6.87 -5.08
CA SER A 18 -0.60 -7.40 -5.32
C SER A 18 0.33 -6.82 -4.28
N LEU A 19 1.04 -7.67 -3.54
CA LEU A 19 2.01 -7.19 -2.56
C LEU A 19 3.09 -8.23 -2.27
N GLU A 20 4.21 -7.74 -1.78
CA GLU A 20 5.33 -8.51 -1.27
C GLU A 20 5.64 -8.05 0.17
N GLY A 21 6.21 -8.94 0.99
CA GLY A 21 6.62 -8.63 2.35
C GLY A 21 6.00 -9.54 3.41
N SER A 22 5.85 -9.02 4.62
CA SER A 22 5.44 -9.81 5.80
C SER A 22 4.66 -9.00 6.83
N LEU A 23 3.84 -9.71 7.60
CA LEU A 23 3.24 -9.26 8.85
C LEU A 23 4.11 -9.72 10.01
N GLN A 24 4.65 -8.78 10.78
CA GLN A 24 5.38 -9.06 12.01
C GLN A 24 4.45 -8.84 13.20
N LEU A 25 4.32 -9.84 14.05
CA LEU A 25 3.56 -9.77 15.31
C LEU A 25 4.54 -9.93 16.46
N THR A 26 4.44 -9.06 17.47
CA THR A 26 5.31 -9.12 18.64
C THR A 26 4.48 -8.94 19.91
N ALA A 27 4.69 -9.83 20.87
CA ALA A 27 4.13 -9.75 22.21
C ALA A 27 5.19 -9.26 23.19
N THR A 28 4.81 -8.31 24.04
CA THR A 28 5.65 -7.73 25.09
C THR A 28 4.91 -7.82 26.43
N GLN A 29 5.63 -8.18 27.49
CA GLN A 29 5.12 -8.18 28.86
C GLN A 29 6.13 -7.49 29.77
N ASN A 30 5.69 -6.54 30.59
CA ASN A 30 6.58 -5.74 31.46
C ASN A 30 7.78 -5.16 30.71
N GLU A 31 7.52 -4.54 29.55
CA GLU A 31 8.53 -3.94 28.64
C GLU A 31 9.54 -4.91 28.02
N LYS A 32 9.43 -6.22 28.32
CA LYS A 32 10.27 -7.25 27.73
C LYS A 32 9.54 -7.94 26.58
N GLN A 33 10.18 -7.97 25.41
CA GLN A 33 9.72 -8.79 24.31
C GLN A 33 9.79 -10.28 24.71
N ILE A 34 8.66 -10.97 24.60
CA ILE A 34 8.54 -12.38 24.98
C ILE A 34 8.44 -13.30 23.75
N ALA A 35 7.80 -12.85 22.67
CA ALA A 35 7.64 -13.61 21.45
C ALA A 35 7.52 -12.69 20.23
N THR A 36 8.00 -13.17 19.08
CA THR A 36 7.83 -12.51 17.79
C THR A 36 7.61 -13.56 16.72
N GLU A 37 6.65 -13.30 15.83
CA GLU A 37 6.32 -14.16 14.69
C GLU A 37 6.30 -13.33 13.40
N SER A 38 6.71 -13.94 12.29
CA SER A 38 6.75 -13.27 10.97
C SER A 38 6.03 -14.08 9.91
N LEU A 39 4.86 -13.60 9.51
CA LEU A 39 3.99 -14.24 8.54
C LEU A 39 4.20 -13.63 7.16
N GLN A 40 4.64 -14.45 6.20
CA GLN A 40 4.97 -14.00 4.85
C GLN A 40 3.72 -13.92 3.97
N PHE A 41 3.49 -12.78 3.31
CA PHE A 41 2.33 -12.63 2.40
C PHE A 41 2.41 -13.56 1.18
N SER A 42 3.61 -14.00 0.79
CA SER A 42 3.80 -15.02 -0.25
C SER A 42 3.11 -16.36 0.09
N LYS A 43 2.93 -16.67 1.37
CA LYS A 43 2.23 -17.86 1.86
C LYS A 43 0.75 -17.65 2.11
N ALA A 44 0.28 -16.40 2.14
CA ALA A 44 -1.12 -16.09 2.43
C ALA A 44 -2.06 -16.61 1.33
N THR A 45 -3.32 -16.84 1.68
CA THR A 45 -4.37 -17.30 0.73
C THR A 45 -5.59 -16.41 0.84
N LEU A 46 -6.38 -16.30 -0.24
CA LEU A 46 -7.60 -15.51 -0.23
C LEU A 46 -8.71 -16.24 0.55
N ILE A 47 -9.40 -15.54 1.45
CA ILE A 47 -10.54 -16.10 2.19
C ILE A 47 -11.80 -16.02 1.33
N ALA A 48 -12.63 -17.06 1.36
CA ALA A 48 -13.86 -17.20 0.57
C ALA A 48 -14.89 -16.07 0.79
N GLY A 49 -14.83 -15.36 1.92
CA GLY A 49 -15.68 -14.21 2.23
C GLY A 49 -15.18 -12.86 1.68
N SER A 50 -14.20 -12.86 0.77
CA SER A 50 -13.74 -11.64 0.11
C SER A 50 -14.78 -11.15 -0.91
N THR A 51 -14.96 -9.84 -1.01
CA THR A 51 -15.88 -9.16 -1.93
C THR A 51 -15.13 -8.08 -2.72
N CYS A 52 -15.80 -7.42 -3.66
CA CYS A 52 -15.18 -6.34 -4.45
C CYS A 52 -14.72 -5.16 -3.59
N THR A 53 -15.32 -4.96 -2.40
CA THR A 53 -14.95 -3.92 -1.45
C THR A 53 -14.19 -4.44 -0.24
N LEU A 54 -13.77 -5.71 -0.25
CA LEU A 54 -13.13 -6.35 0.88
C LEU A 54 -12.23 -7.51 0.45
N ILE A 55 -10.91 -7.33 0.51
CA ILE A 55 -9.96 -8.41 0.23
C ILE A 55 -9.46 -8.97 1.55
N LYS A 56 -9.81 -10.21 1.89
CA LYS A 56 -9.37 -10.88 3.12
C LYS A 56 -8.33 -11.96 2.82
N LEU A 57 -7.22 -11.92 3.54
CA LEU A 57 -6.10 -12.83 3.44
C LEU A 57 -5.98 -13.68 4.69
N ASN A 58 -5.95 -14.99 4.51
CA ASN A 58 -5.59 -15.95 5.54
C ASN A 58 -4.06 -16.05 5.59
N MET A 59 -3.46 -15.62 6.70
CA MET A 59 -2.01 -15.71 6.90
C MET A 59 -1.63 -17.06 7.51
N THR A 60 -2.40 -17.50 8.51
CA THR A 60 -2.37 -18.83 9.16
C THR A 60 -3.80 -19.21 9.56
N SER A 61 -4.01 -20.33 10.25
CA SER A 61 -5.33 -20.68 10.81
C SER A 61 -5.85 -19.69 11.87
N SER A 62 -4.98 -18.82 12.38
CA SER A 62 -5.27 -17.99 13.56
C SER A 62 -4.83 -16.54 13.38
N ALA A 63 -4.49 -16.14 12.15
CA ALA A 63 -4.12 -14.77 11.80
C ALA A 63 -4.62 -14.43 10.39
N GLU A 64 -5.30 -13.29 10.29
CA GLU A 64 -5.89 -12.77 9.07
C GLU A 64 -5.51 -11.30 8.89
N VAL A 65 -5.41 -10.87 7.63
CA VAL A 65 -5.26 -9.46 7.26
C VAL A 65 -6.29 -9.15 6.19
N TRP A 66 -6.98 -8.02 6.27
CA TRP A 66 -7.86 -7.57 5.19
C TRP A 66 -7.71 -6.11 4.86
N PHE A 67 -8.13 -5.78 3.64
CA PHE A 67 -8.14 -4.44 3.09
C PHE A 67 -9.59 -4.10 2.75
N GLN A 68 -10.17 -3.18 3.51
CA GLN A 68 -11.54 -2.74 3.33
C GLN A 68 -11.58 -1.45 2.52
N PHE A 69 -12.40 -1.43 1.47
CA PHE A 69 -12.61 -0.27 0.63
C PHE A 69 -13.89 0.43 1.08
N ASP A 70 -13.75 1.62 1.65
CA ASP A 70 -14.86 2.48 2.00
C ASP A 70 -15.05 3.53 0.90
N ALA A 71 -16.24 3.58 0.31
CA ALA A 71 -16.57 4.57 -0.69
C ALA A 71 -16.73 5.96 -0.02
N VAL A 72 -15.91 6.91 -0.44
CA VAL A 72 -15.97 8.30 0.03
C VAL A 72 -16.18 9.17 -1.20
N GLN A 73 -17.43 9.56 -1.46
CA GLN A 73 -17.84 10.26 -2.68
C GLN A 73 -17.48 9.45 -3.96
N LYS A 74 -16.54 9.95 -4.78
CA LYS A 74 -16.05 9.33 -6.02
C LYS A 74 -14.73 8.56 -5.83
N ASP A 75 -14.22 8.53 -4.60
CA ASP A 75 -12.95 7.92 -4.26
C ASP A 75 -13.15 6.71 -3.34
N PHE A 76 -12.10 5.89 -3.24
CA PHE A 76 -11.95 4.85 -2.24
C PHE A 76 -10.99 5.31 -1.16
N LYS A 77 -11.35 5.03 0.08
CA LYS A 77 -10.46 5.03 1.23
C LYS A 77 -10.26 3.57 1.65
N VAL A 78 -9.01 3.10 1.64
CA VAL A 78 -8.71 1.71 2.01
C VAL A 78 -8.18 1.66 3.44
N THR A 79 -8.83 0.87 4.30
CA THR A 79 -8.40 0.63 5.68
C THR A 79 -7.84 -0.79 5.82
N PRO A 80 -6.54 -0.97 6.09
CA PRO A 80 -5.97 -2.26 6.44
C PRO A 80 -6.35 -2.65 7.86
N VAL A 81 -6.71 -3.91 8.05
CA VAL A 81 -7.09 -4.46 9.35
C VAL A 81 -6.42 -5.83 9.52
N SER A 82 -6.06 -6.16 10.75
CA SER A 82 -5.49 -7.44 11.14
C SER A 82 -6.33 -8.05 12.26
N LYS A 83 -6.50 -9.36 12.22
CA LYS A 83 -7.09 -10.12 13.33
C LYS A 83 -6.23 -11.33 13.64
N PHE A 84 -5.97 -11.59 14.91
CA PHE A 84 -5.28 -12.83 15.29
C PHE A 84 -5.65 -13.26 16.72
N VAL A 85 -5.42 -14.54 17.01
CA VAL A 85 -5.55 -15.09 18.38
C VAL A 85 -4.13 -15.26 18.95
N PRO A 86 -3.73 -14.51 19.99
CA PRO A 86 -2.34 -14.47 20.45
C PRO A 86 -1.77 -15.83 20.85
N GLU A 87 -2.47 -16.61 21.71
CA GLU A 87 -2.02 -17.95 22.12
C GLU A 87 -1.84 -18.87 20.90
N SER A 88 -2.70 -18.77 19.89
CA SER A 88 -2.58 -19.60 18.68
C SER A 88 -1.40 -19.21 17.79
N VAL A 89 -0.95 -17.94 17.84
CA VAL A 89 0.19 -17.44 17.06
C VAL A 89 1.51 -17.67 17.80
N PHE A 90 1.55 -17.34 19.09
CA PHE A 90 2.77 -17.37 19.90
C PHE A 90 2.92 -18.64 20.76
N GLY A 91 1.90 -19.49 20.80
CA GLY A 91 1.88 -20.68 21.65
C GLY A 91 1.90 -20.33 23.14
N LYS A 92 2.46 -21.25 23.94
CA LYS A 92 2.51 -21.18 25.41
C LYS A 92 3.23 -19.96 26.01
N ASP A 93 3.92 -19.17 25.20
CA ASP A 93 4.61 -17.95 25.66
C ASP A 93 3.60 -16.82 25.94
N VAL A 94 2.38 -16.93 25.42
CA VAL A 94 1.27 -15.98 25.60
C VAL A 94 -0.01 -16.75 25.94
N ASN A 95 -0.68 -16.40 27.05
CA ASN A 95 -1.91 -17.07 27.50
C ASN A 95 -3.21 -16.30 27.17
N ASP A 96 -3.15 -15.38 26.21
CA ASP A 96 -4.33 -14.65 25.72
C ASP A 96 -5.02 -15.42 24.57
N THR A 97 -6.24 -15.87 24.85
CA THR A 97 -7.04 -16.71 23.95
C THR A 97 -8.07 -15.92 23.17
N GLU A 98 -8.29 -14.66 23.51
CA GLU A 98 -9.30 -13.84 22.85
C GLU A 98 -8.76 -13.28 21.53
N PRO A 99 -9.59 -13.23 20.47
CA PRO A 99 -9.17 -12.63 19.22
C PRO A 99 -9.00 -11.12 19.35
N LEU A 100 -7.90 -10.60 18.82
CA LEU A 100 -7.62 -9.17 18.76
C LEU A 100 -7.87 -8.65 17.36
N ASP A 101 -8.68 -7.60 17.25
CA ASP A 101 -8.88 -6.82 16.03
C ASP A 101 -8.04 -5.52 16.11
N LEU A 102 -7.25 -5.27 15.08
CA LEU A 102 -6.32 -4.14 15.01
C LEU A 102 -6.43 -3.43 13.68
N LYS A 103 -6.42 -2.10 13.68
CA LYS A 103 -6.51 -1.28 12.46
C LYS A 103 -5.23 -0.51 12.22
N ALA A 104 -4.79 -0.45 10.97
CA ALA A 104 -3.77 0.49 10.56
C ALA A 104 -4.41 1.80 10.08
N ALA A 105 -3.58 2.85 9.96
CA ALA A 105 -4.00 4.06 9.26
C ALA A 105 -4.47 3.71 7.84
N ALA A 106 -5.54 4.35 7.40
CA ALA A 106 -6.02 4.20 6.05
C ALA A 106 -4.97 4.67 5.04
N LEU A 107 -4.95 4.03 3.88
CA LEU A 107 -4.15 4.48 2.74
C LEU A 107 -4.66 5.83 2.24
N GLU A 108 -3.83 6.51 1.45
CA GLU A 108 -4.26 7.70 0.72
C GLU A 108 -5.45 7.36 -0.18
N GLN A 109 -6.40 8.29 -0.27
CA GLN A 109 -7.59 8.11 -1.09
C GLN A 109 -7.22 8.08 -2.57
N PHE A 110 -7.92 7.27 -3.35
CA PHE A 110 -7.73 7.18 -4.80
C PHE A 110 -9.08 7.05 -5.51
N PRO A 111 -9.22 7.51 -6.76
CA PRO A 111 -10.48 7.42 -7.49
C PRO A 111 -11.01 5.99 -7.59
N GLN A 112 -12.34 5.82 -7.55
CA GLN A 112 -12.98 4.50 -7.68
C GLN A 112 -12.71 3.81 -9.02
N THR A 113 -12.37 4.58 -10.05
CA THR A 113 -11.94 4.07 -11.37
C THR A 113 -10.44 3.82 -11.45
N GLY A 114 -9.69 4.12 -10.38
CA GLY A 114 -8.23 4.06 -10.32
C GLY A 114 -7.71 2.89 -9.47
N TYR A 115 -6.45 3.00 -9.09
CA TYR A 115 -5.76 2.05 -8.22
C TYR A 115 -4.79 2.81 -7.33
N PHE A 116 -4.41 2.21 -6.20
CA PHE A 116 -3.30 2.67 -5.37
C PHE A 116 -2.07 1.81 -5.64
N LYS A 117 -0.89 2.43 -5.80
CA LYS A 117 0.38 1.72 -6.01
C LYS A 117 1.53 2.38 -5.27
N CYS A 118 2.26 1.57 -4.53
CA CYS A 118 3.50 1.94 -3.86
C CYS A 118 4.54 0.84 -4.08
N ASN A 119 5.58 1.15 -4.88
CA ASN A 119 6.67 0.21 -5.13
C ASN A 119 7.70 0.20 -3.97
N SER A 120 7.80 1.32 -3.26
CA SER A 120 8.68 1.49 -2.10
C SER A 120 8.23 0.61 -0.92
N ALA A 121 9.16 0.35 0.00
CA ALA A 121 8.80 -0.30 1.26
C ALA A 121 7.93 0.64 2.10
N SER A 122 6.74 0.19 2.47
CA SER A 122 5.81 0.89 3.37
C SER A 122 5.56 0.05 4.61
N LYS A 123 5.36 0.73 5.75
CA LYS A 123 4.97 0.10 7.01
C LYS A 123 3.51 0.43 7.31
N LEU A 124 2.72 -0.60 7.54
CA LEU A 124 1.36 -0.50 8.09
C LEU A 124 1.44 -0.91 9.56
N ASN A 125 1.29 0.05 10.47
CA ASN A 125 1.30 -0.20 11.90
C ASN A 125 -0.14 -0.36 12.37
N PHE A 126 -0.48 -1.55 12.85
CA PHE A 126 -1.82 -1.87 13.34
C PHE A 126 -1.88 -1.62 14.84
N ILE A 127 -2.89 -0.87 15.25
CA ILE A 127 -3.13 -0.49 16.65
C ILE A 127 -4.37 -1.26 17.13
N PRO A 128 -4.32 -1.91 18.32
CA PRO A 128 -5.49 -2.55 18.91
C PRO A 128 -6.63 -1.55 19.13
N GLU A 129 -7.87 -1.96 18.88
CA GLU A 129 -9.03 -1.11 19.17
C GLU A 129 -9.39 -1.04 20.66
N SER A 130 -8.87 -1.99 21.46
CA SER A 130 -9.05 -2.06 22.90
C SER A 130 -7.73 -2.40 23.60
N GLU A 131 -7.54 -1.90 24.82
CA GLU A 131 -6.40 -2.26 25.65
C GLU A 131 -6.48 -3.72 26.08
N THR A 132 -5.34 -4.39 26.05
CA THR A 132 -5.12 -5.73 26.61
C THR A 132 -4.42 -5.61 27.95
N VAL A 133 -4.85 -6.40 28.95
CA VAL A 133 -4.47 -6.18 30.36
C VAL A 133 -3.07 -6.74 30.68
N ASP A 134 -2.69 -7.87 30.07
CA ASP A 134 -1.50 -8.63 30.48
C ASP A 134 -0.32 -8.57 29.49
N TYR A 135 -0.59 -8.20 28.25
CA TYR A 135 0.38 -8.12 27.16
C TYR A 135 0.18 -6.86 26.34
N ASN A 136 1.25 -6.36 25.75
CA ASN A 136 1.20 -5.34 24.71
C ASN A 136 1.58 -5.98 23.37
N TYR A 137 0.69 -5.85 22.39
CA TYR A 137 0.88 -6.40 21.06
C TYR A 137 1.21 -5.30 20.05
N THR A 138 2.33 -5.50 19.35
CA THR A 138 2.67 -4.67 18.19
C THR A 138 2.55 -5.52 16.94
N VAL A 139 1.79 -5.01 15.97
CA VAL A 139 1.58 -5.67 14.69
C VAL A 139 1.94 -4.69 13.58
N THR A 140 2.91 -5.08 12.75
CA THR A 140 3.40 -4.24 11.66
C THR A 140 3.52 -5.07 10.39
N ALA A 141 2.83 -4.66 9.33
CA ALA A 141 3.12 -5.17 7.99
C ALA A 141 4.19 -4.30 7.34
N THR A 142 5.26 -4.94 6.85
CA THR A 142 6.19 -4.30 5.90
C THR A 142 5.84 -4.81 4.51
N VAL A 143 5.41 -3.90 3.63
CA VAL A 143 4.97 -4.23 2.27
C VAL A 143 5.83 -3.52 1.22
N THR A 144 6.12 -4.20 0.13
CA THR A 144 6.74 -3.65 -1.09
C THR A 144 5.93 -4.07 -2.30
N ASN A 145 6.13 -3.39 -3.44
CA ASN A 145 5.40 -3.69 -4.68
C ASN A 145 3.88 -3.78 -4.45
N PHE A 146 3.37 -2.90 -3.59
CA PHE A 146 1.99 -2.89 -3.12
C PHE A 146 1.11 -2.21 -4.17
N GLU A 147 0.11 -2.92 -4.65
CA GLU A 147 -0.88 -2.43 -5.60
C GLU A 147 -2.25 -2.94 -5.18
N ILE A 148 -3.24 -2.06 -5.12
CA ILE A 148 -4.60 -2.41 -4.75
C ILE A 148 -5.61 -1.66 -5.60
N GLN A 149 -6.63 -2.36 -6.07
CA GLN A 149 -7.71 -1.83 -6.90
C GLN A 149 -9.03 -2.53 -6.59
N SER A 150 -10.11 -1.78 -6.65
CA SER A 150 -11.49 -2.28 -6.74
C SER A 150 -12.12 -1.68 -7.99
N ALA A 151 -12.86 -2.46 -8.74
CA ALA A 151 -13.54 -2.02 -9.96
C ALA A 151 -14.84 -2.79 -10.18
N ASP A 152 -15.81 -2.15 -10.84
CA ASP A 152 -17.00 -2.81 -11.34
C ASP A 152 -16.64 -3.63 -12.60
N GLY A 153 -16.39 -4.93 -12.42
CA GLY A 153 -16.04 -5.86 -13.50
C GLY A 153 -14.58 -5.78 -13.97
N ASP A 154 -14.29 -6.31 -15.17
CA ASP A 154 -12.91 -6.45 -15.70
C ASP A 154 -12.23 -5.12 -16.11
N ALA A 155 -12.72 -3.97 -15.63
CA ALA A 155 -12.16 -2.65 -15.89
C ALA A 155 -10.87 -2.37 -15.07
N PHE A 156 -10.03 -3.39 -14.90
CA PHE A 156 -8.74 -3.22 -14.25
C PHE A 156 -7.82 -2.46 -15.20
N LEU A 157 -7.44 -1.26 -14.78
CA LEU A 157 -6.28 -0.58 -15.31
C LEU A 157 -5.03 -1.29 -14.77
N LYS A 158 -4.78 -2.53 -15.20
CA LYS A 158 -3.44 -3.11 -15.06
C LYS A 158 -2.52 -2.18 -15.84
N THR A 159 -1.75 -1.37 -15.15
CA THR A 159 -0.68 -0.63 -15.81
C THR A 159 0.37 -1.64 -16.27
N GLY A 160 0.23 -2.08 -17.52
CA GLY A 160 1.41 -2.11 -18.37
C GLY A 160 2.01 -0.71 -18.40
N SER A 161 3.32 -0.62 -18.57
CA SER A 161 4.03 0.64 -18.73
C SER A 161 3.28 1.55 -19.71
N VAL A 162 2.79 2.71 -19.26
CA VAL A 162 2.21 3.72 -20.14
C VAL A 162 3.34 4.67 -20.51
N THR A 163 3.73 4.67 -21.78
CA THR A 163 4.65 5.68 -22.31
C THR A 163 3.87 7.00 -22.45
N VAL A 164 4.35 8.05 -21.81
CA VAL A 164 3.80 9.40 -21.95
C VAL A 164 4.89 10.25 -22.59
N GLU A 165 4.69 10.63 -23.85
CA GLU A 165 5.57 11.60 -24.51
C GLU A 165 5.36 12.97 -23.88
N LEU A 166 6.30 13.40 -23.05
CA LEU A 166 6.31 14.76 -22.51
C LEU A 166 7.21 15.65 -23.37
N PRO A 167 6.73 16.82 -23.82
CA PRO A 167 7.57 17.76 -24.53
C PRO A 167 8.68 18.26 -23.59
N VAL A 168 9.93 18.02 -24.00
CA VAL A 168 11.11 18.44 -23.24
C VAL A 168 11.29 19.95 -23.39
N SER A 169 11.16 20.71 -22.30
CA SER A 169 11.50 22.14 -22.25
C SER A 169 12.80 22.30 -21.50
N LYS A 170 13.89 22.60 -22.22
CA LYS A 170 15.30 22.88 -21.83
C LYS A 170 15.88 22.15 -20.59
N ASP A 171 15.23 22.13 -19.43
CA ASP A 171 15.66 21.52 -18.16
C ASP A 171 14.54 20.81 -17.32
N TYR A 172 13.30 20.70 -17.82
CA TYR A 172 12.18 20.04 -17.11
C TYR A 172 11.15 19.41 -18.08
N LEU A 173 10.34 18.46 -17.58
CA LEU A 173 9.21 17.89 -18.33
C LEU A 173 7.93 18.64 -17.96
N LYS A 174 7.19 19.14 -18.95
CA LYS A 174 5.96 19.93 -18.72
C LYS A 174 4.73 19.02 -18.71
N ALA A 175 3.96 19.05 -17.63
CA ALA A 175 2.63 18.45 -17.54
C ALA A 175 1.54 19.51 -17.77
N SER A 176 0.29 19.09 -18.00
CA SER A 176 -0.86 19.99 -18.14
C SER A 176 -1.10 20.88 -16.93
N GLU A 177 -0.66 20.46 -15.73
CA GLU A 177 -0.87 21.16 -14.45
C GLU A 177 0.42 21.30 -13.60
N GLY A 178 1.61 21.23 -14.22
CA GLY A 178 2.87 21.38 -13.47
C GLY A 178 4.12 21.03 -14.28
N TYR A 179 5.23 20.81 -13.60
CA TYR A 179 6.46 20.31 -14.22
C TYR A 179 7.13 19.23 -13.36
N TYR A 180 7.90 18.36 -14.00
CA TYR A 180 8.76 17.38 -13.36
C TYR A 180 10.22 17.85 -13.43
N ILE A 181 10.92 17.85 -12.30
CA ILE A 181 12.37 18.10 -12.24
C ILE A 181 13.07 16.74 -12.11
N CYS A 182 14.00 16.47 -13.02
CA CYS A 182 14.94 15.37 -12.87
C CYS A 182 16.27 15.86 -12.33
N ASN A 183 16.78 15.19 -11.29
CA ASN A 183 18.14 15.42 -10.80
C ASN A 183 19.19 14.63 -11.62
N ALA A 184 18.75 13.76 -12.53
CA ALA A 184 19.61 13.05 -13.46
C ALA A 184 19.87 13.90 -14.72
N LYS A 185 21.06 13.78 -15.30
CA LYS A 185 21.40 14.40 -16.59
C LYS A 185 20.51 13.76 -17.66
N LEU A 186 19.54 14.51 -18.16
CA LEU A 186 18.67 14.08 -19.25
C LEU A 186 19.54 13.83 -20.50
N ASP A 187 19.51 12.61 -21.04
CA ASP A 187 20.14 12.31 -22.32
C ASP A 187 19.27 12.91 -23.44
N LYS A 188 19.68 14.09 -23.94
CA LYS A 188 18.95 14.88 -24.93
C LYS A 188 19.14 14.36 -26.37
N SER A 189 19.81 13.22 -26.56
CA SER A 189 20.15 12.66 -27.87
C SER A 189 19.14 11.64 -28.43
N LYS A 190 18.05 11.36 -27.69
CA LYS A 190 17.00 10.41 -28.08
C LYS A 190 15.64 11.10 -28.12
N ASP A 191 14.78 10.67 -29.05
CA ASP A 191 13.37 11.06 -29.15
C ASP A 191 12.57 10.46 -27.98
N GLY A 192 12.80 10.98 -26.77
CA GLY A 192 12.19 10.51 -25.54
C GLY A 192 13.21 10.30 -24.42
N VAL A 193 12.78 10.52 -23.19
CA VAL A 193 13.60 10.35 -21.98
C VAL A 193 13.00 9.26 -21.12
N THR A 194 13.66 8.10 -21.08
CA THR A 194 13.35 7.04 -20.11
C THR A 194 13.79 7.44 -18.72
N LEU A 195 12.83 7.69 -17.84
CA LEU A 195 13.09 7.98 -16.43
C LEU A 195 12.79 6.75 -15.56
N SER A 196 13.69 6.46 -14.63
CA SER A 196 13.47 5.43 -13.61
C SER A 196 13.01 6.09 -12.31
N SER A 197 12.12 5.42 -11.56
CA SER A 197 11.50 5.96 -10.34
C SER A 197 12.49 6.34 -9.21
N LYS A 198 13.78 5.98 -9.34
CA LYS A 198 14.82 6.32 -8.36
C LYS A 198 15.30 7.77 -8.48
N ASP A 199 15.07 8.42 -9.63
CA ASP A 199 15.61 9.75 -9.96
C ASP A 199 14.53 10.85 -9.97
N PHE A 200 13.33 10.54 -9.49
CA PHE A 200 12.15 11.38 -9.67
C PHE A 200 11.78 12.16 -8.41
N LYS A 201 11.61 13.48 -8.56
CA LYS A 201 10.91 14.33 -7.59
C LYS A 201 9.76 15.02 -8.31
N TYR A 202 8.52 14.75 -7.89
CA TYR A 202 7.33 15.43 -8.39
C TYR A 202 7.08 16.72 -7.62
N ARG A 203 6.65 17.78 -8.32
CA ARG A 203 6.17 19.01 -7.69
C ARG A 203 4.96 19.56 -8.44
N ALA A 204 3.77 19.33 -7.89
CA ALA A 204 2.55 20.00 -8.34
C ALA A 204 2.55 21.47 -7.88
N PHE A 205 1.98 22.37 -8.68
CA PHE A 205 1.50 23.66 -8.19
C PHE A 205 -0.01 23.65 -8.12
N ASP A 206 -0.55 24.36 -7.13
CA ASP A 206 -1.93 24.82 -7.15
C ASP A 206 -2.04 25.98 -8.16
N LYS A 207 -3.12 26.01 -8.95
CA LYS A 207 -3.31 26.92 -10.11
C LYS A 207 -3.19 28.40 -9.75
N ASP A 208 -3.32 28.74 -8.46
CA ASP A 208 -3.38 30.11 -7.96
C ASP A 208 -2.18 30.57 -7.13
N SER A 209 -1.15 29.74 -6.88
CA SER A 209 -0.04 30.12 -6.00
C SER A 209 1.35 30.04 -6.66
N LYS A 210 2.06 31.16 -6.54
CA LYS A 210 3.44 31.39 -6.98
C LYS A 210 4.35 30.24 -6.57
N GLY A 211 5.33 29.95 -7.42
CA GLY A 211 6.39 28.98 -7.19
C GLY A 211 6.91 29.01 -5.75
N PHE A 212 6.78 27.91 -5.01
CA PHE A 212 7.43 27.73 -3.71
C PHE A 212 8.93 27.55 -3.94
N ASP A 213 9.75 28.57 -3.73
CA ASP A 213 11.20 28.38 -3.60
C ASP A 213 11.52 28.10 -2.13
N GLY A 214 11.86 26.85 -1.80
CA GLY A 214 12.17 26.49 -0.42
C GLY A 214 12.92 25.18 -0.32
N ASN A 215 14.15 25.25 0.18
CA ASN A 215 15.04 24.15 0.56
C ASN A 215 14.54 23.35 1.78
N GLY A 216 13.24 23.10 1.88
CA GLY A 216 12.67 22.29 2.95
C GLY A 216 12.95 20.82 2.71
N GLU A 217 13.63 20.16 3.65
CA GLU A 217 13.61 18.69 3.74
C GLU A 217 12.18 18.25 4.05
N PHE A 218 11.51 17.62 3.07
CA PHE A 218 10.23 16.97 3.29
C PHE A 218 10.43 15.46 3.43
N PRO A 219 9.72 14.78 4.36
CA PRO A 219 9.70 13.33 4.42
C PRO A 219 9.05 12.83 3.14
N ALA A 220 9.85 12.22 2.27
CA ALA A 220 9.39 11.77 0.97
C ALA A 220 8.60 10.46 1.11
N LEU A 221 7.29 10.58 1.30
CA LEU A 221 6.34 9.52 1.00
C LEU A 221 6.09 9.55 -0.51
N PHE A 222 6.93 8.82 -1.26
CA PHE A 222 6.71 8.61 -2.69
C PHE A 222 5.64 7.52 -2.88
N CYS A 223 4.37 7.92 -2.77
CA CYS A 223 3.26 7.23 -3.40
C CYS A 223 2.86 8.10 -4.61
N SER A 224 3.36 7.77 -5.79
CA SER A 224 2.98 8.47 -7.02
C SER A 224 2.68 7.45 -8.10
N GLY A 225 1.41 7.39 -8.51
CA GLY A 225 0.96 6.62 -9.64
C GLY A 225 1.23 7.31 -10.97
N VAL A 226 2.50 7.54 -11.32
CA VAL A 226 2.92 7.75 -12.72
C VAL A 226 4.36 7.25 -12.86
N ASN A 227 4.56 6.17 -13.63
CA ASN A 227 5.87 5.89 -14.24
C ASN A 227 5.91 6.68 -15.55
N VAL A 228 6.87 7.58 -15.69
CA VAL A 228 7.16 8.30 -16.95
C VAL A 228 8.36 7.60 -17.59
N VAL A 229 8.18 6.98 -18.75
CA VAL A 229 9.24 6.42 -19.62
C VAL A 229 9.37 7.26 -20.86
#